data_AF-A0A6H1WZP7-F1
#
_entry.id   AF-A0A6H1WZP7-F1
#
_cell.length_a   1.000
_cell.length_b   1.000
_cell.length_c   1.000
_cell.angle_alpha   90.00
_cell.angle_beta   90.00
_cell.angle_gamma   90.00
#
_symmetry.space_group_name_H-M   'P 1'
#
loop_
_entity.id
_entity.type
_entity.pdbx_description
1 polymer ?
#
loop_
_entity_poly.entity_id
_entity_poly.type
_entity_poly.pdbx_seq_one_letter_code
_entity_poly.pdbx_strand_id
1 'polypeptide(L)'
;MKKILKIVSILLIVIISISVFFYTRYLNLDTYTWDTDNDILTLGEKQYKVEPFNSLEDLKLEKQIGKIEGEDYSFRVWSIKGENSDERIAISGFMFPADTYRRIK
;
A
#
# COMPACT_ATOMS: atom_id res chain seq x y z
N MET A 1 38.65 20.26 2.72
CA MET A 1 38.34 18.86 2.35
C MET A 1 37.76 18.02 3.49
N LYS A 2 38.42 17.87 4.66
CA LYS A 2 37.89 17.04 5.77
C LYS A 2 36.47 17.40 6.26
N LYS A 3 36.11 18.68 6.34
CA LYS A 3 34.76 19.12 6.74
C LYS A 3 33.67 18.74 5.73
N ILE A 4 33.95 18.91 4.43
CA ILE A 4 33.03 18.57 3.34
C ILE A 4 32.77 17.06 3.32
N LEU A 5 33.85 16.26 3.45
CA LEU A 5 33.73 14.80 3.46
C LEU A 5 32.89 14.30 4.65
N LYS A 6 33.03 14.92 5.84
CA LYS A 6 32.18 14.62 7.00
C LYS A 6 30.71 14.94 6.74
N ILE A 7 30.41 16.09 6.14
CA ILE A 7 29.03 16.50 5.84
C ILE A 7 28.40 15.52 4.85
N VAL A 8 29.12 15.15 3.78
CA VAL A 8 28.63 14.18 2.79
C VAL A 8 28.38 12.82 3.43
N SER A 9 29.30 12.32 4.27
CA SER A 9 29.08 11.05 4.99
C SER A 9 27.84 11.08 5.89
N ILE A 10 27.62 12.17 6.64
CA ILE A 10 26.44 12.31 7.50
C ILE A 10 25.17 12.28 6.63
N LEU A 11 25.16 13.04 5.54
CA LEU A 11 24.02 13.08 4.62
C LEU A 11 23.71 11.69 4.04
N LEU A 12 24.75 10.95 3.66
CA LEU A 12 24.63 9.61 3.10
C LEU A 12 24.08 8.60 4.11
N ILE A 13 24.53 8.68 5.38
CA ILE A 13 24.01 7.87 6.48
C ILE A 13 22.52 8.16 6.71
N VAL A 14 22.12 9.44 6.66
CA VAL A 14 20.71 9.84 6.81
C VAL A 14 19.88 9.26 5.67
N ILE A 15 20.33 9.37 4.42
CA ILE A 15 19.63 8.80 3.26
C ILE A 15 19.48 7.28 3.41
N ILE A 16 20.56 6.57 3.73
CA ILE A 16 20.51 5.11 3.92
C ILE A 16 19.54 4.74 5.05
N SER A 17 19.57 5.47 6.17
CA SER A 17 18.67 5.21 7.31
C SER A 17 17.20 5.36 6.92
N ILE A 18 16.88 6.38 6.14
CA ILE A 18 15.53 6.62 5.62
C ILE A 18 15.13 5.50 4.65
N SER A 19 16.01 5.14 3.71
CA SER A 19 15.75 4.07 2.75
C SER A 19 15.52 2.72 3.44
N VAL A 20 16.34 2.36 4.43
CA VAL A 20 16.19 1.13 5.22
C VAL A 20 14.88 1.14 6.00
N PHE A 21 14.48 2.28 6.57
CA PHE A 21 13.20 2.41 7.25
C PHE A 21 12.01 2.14 6.31
N PHE A 22 11.99 2.74 5.12
CA PHE A 22 10.93 2.48 4.15
C PHE A 22 10.96 1.05 3.59
N TYR A 23 12.16 0.49 3.39
CA TYR A 23 12.32 -0.88 2.92
C TYR A 23 11.80 -1.91 3.92
N THR A 24 12.15 -1.76 5.20
CA THR A 24 11.64 -2.65 6.27
C THR A 24 10.11 -2.54 6.41
N ARG A 25 9.55 -1.33 6.28
CA ARG A 25 8.09 -1.13 6.23
C ARG A 25 7.46 -1.87 5.05
N TYR A 26 8.07 -1.82 3.87
CA TYR A 26 7.60 -2.52 2.67
C TYR A 26 7.71 -4.05 2.81
N LEU A 27 8.80 -4.55 3.42
CA LEU A 27 8.95 -5.99 3.66
C LEU A 27 7.85 -6.56 4.55
N ASN A 28 7.39 -5.77 5.53
CA ASN A 28 6.33 -6.15 6.46
C ASN A 28 4.90 -6.00 5.91
N LEU A 29 4.72 -5.63 4.64
CA LEU A 29 3.40 -5.61 4.02
C LEU A 29 2.97 -7.03 3.64
N ASP A 30 1.68 -7.29 3.75
CA ASP A 30 1.09 -8.55 3.31
C ASP A 30 1.16 -8.65 1.78
N THR A 31 1.38 -9.86 1.29
CA THR A 31 1.26 -10.15 -0.14
C THR A 31 -0.21 -10.32 -0.49
N TYR A 32 -0.65 -9.75 -1.61
CA TYR A 32 -1.98 -9.99 -2.12
C TYR A 32 -1.98 -10.84 -3.38
N THR A 33 -3.08 -11.57 -3.57
CA THR A 33 -3.42 -12.25 -4.82
C THR A 33 -4.78 -11.77 -5.30
N TRP A 34 -4.95 -11.62 -6.61
CA TRP A 34 -6.20 -11.17 -7.20
C TRP A 34 -6.75 -12.26 -8.13
N ASP A 35 -7.94 -12.76 -7.79
CA ASP A 35 -8.76 -13.60 -8.65
C ASP A 35 -9.68 -12.69 -9.45
N THR A 36 -9.31 -12.43 -10.70
CA THR A 36 -10.05 -11.58 -11.64
C THR A 36 -11.36 -12.21 -12.10
N ASP A 37 -11.47 -13.54 -12.09
CA ASP A 37 -12.68 -14.22 -12.57
C ASP A 37 -13.82 -14.09 -11.56
N ASN A 38 -13.49 -13.99 -10.27
CA ASN A 38 -14.45 -13.88 -9.18
C ASN A 38 -14.49 -12.47 -8.53
N ASP A 39 -13.64 -11.55 -8.98
CA ASP A 39 -13.44 -10.23 -8.39
C ASP A 39 -13.07 -10.29 -6.89
N ILE A 40 -12.24 -11.27 -6.52
CA ILE A 40 -11.81 -11.52 -5.14
C ILE A 40 -10.33 -11.15 -4.96
N LEU A 41 -10.07 -10.23 -4.03
CA LEU A 41 -8.74 -9.87 -3.57
C LEU A 41 -8.45 -10.57 -2.24
N THR A 42 -7.41 -11.39 -2.20
CA THR A 42 -6.94 -12.03 -0.97
C THR A 42 -5.69 -11.32 -0.47
N LEU A 43 -5.67 -10.91 0.79
CA LEU A 43 -4.55 -10.24 1.46
C LEU A 43 -4.25 -10.99 2.76
N GLY A 44 -3.12 -11.71 2.80
CA GLY A 44 -2.84 -12.66 3.89
C GLY A 44 -3.96 -13.70 4.01
N GLU A 45 -4.58 -13.80 5.18
CA GLU A 45 -5.70 -14.71 5.47
C GLU A 45 -7.09 -14.09 5.18
N LYS A 46 -7.15 -12.85 4.70
CA LYS A 46 -8.41 -12.11 4.52
C LYS A 46 -8.79 -12.03 3.06
N GLN A 47 -10.07 -12.18 2.77
CA GLN A 47 -10.61 -12.01 1.41
C GLN A 47 -11.50 -10.78 1.34
N TYR A 48 -11.51 -10.15 0.18
CA TYR A 48 -12.26 -8.95 -0.11
C TYR A 48 -12.88 -9.08 -1.51
N LYS A 49 -14.09 -8.57 -1.68
CA LYS A 49 -14.80 -8.57 -2.97
C LYS A 49 -14.99 -7.15 -3.46
N VAL A 50 -14.85 -6.94 -4.78
CA VAL A 50 -15.14 -5.64 -5.42
C VAL A 50 -16.54 -5.17 -5.06
N GLU A 51 -16.65 -3.91 -4.62
CA GLU A 51 -17.94 -3.24 -4.43
C GLU A 51 -18.26 -2.35 -5.64
N PRO A 52 -19.45 -2.48 -6.25
CA PRO A 52 -19.90 -1.58 -7.32
C PRO A 52 -20.13 -0.15 -6.77
N PHE A 53 -19.60 0.85 -7.46
CA PHE A 53 -19.43 2.21 -6.94
C PHE A 53 -20.63 3.14 -7.13
N ASN A 54 -21.00 3.92 -6.10
CA ASN A 54 -21.90 5.09 -6.23
C ASN A 54 -21.38 6.39 -5.58
N SER A 55 -20.34 6.39 -4.75
CA SER A 55 -19.75 7.64 -4.23
C SER A 55 -18.29 7.46 -3.74
N LEU A 56 -17.32 7.69 -4.64
CA LEU A 56 -15.87 7.69 -4.34
C LEU A 56 -15.43 8.90 -3.50
N GLU A 57 -16.22 9.96 -3.46
CA GLU A 57 -15.78 11.30 -3.04
C GLU A 57 -15.35 11.40 -1.57
N ASP A 58 -15.87 10.52 -0.71
CA ASP A 58 -15.57 10.52 0.73
C ASP A 58 -14.44 9.56 1.14
N LEU A 59 -13.92 8.77 0.21
CA LEU A 59 -12.96 7.71 0.50
C LEU A 59 -11.52 8.18 0.23
N LYS A 60 -10.66 8.09 1.25
CA LYS A 60 -9.24 8.48 1.16
C LYS A 60 -8.32 7.30 1.45
N LEU A 61 -7.26 7.16 0.66
CA LEU A 61 -6.19 6.19 0.95
C LEU A 61 -5.51 6.58 2.26
N GLU A 62 -5.44 5.66 3.21
CA GLU A 62 -4.89 5.94 4.54
C GLU A 62 -3.51 5.31 4.74
N LYS A 63 -3.43 3.99 4.60
CA LYS A 63 -2.21 3.25 4.88
C LYS A 63 -2.00 2.15 3.85
N GLN A 64 -0.77 2.00 3.37
CA GLN A 64 -0.40 0.84 2.58
C GLN A 64 -0.38 -0.40 3.48
N ILE A 65 -1.12 -1.42 3.07
CA ILE A 65 -1.27 -2.68 3.80
C ILE A 65 -0.81 -3.90 3.00
N GLY A 66 -0.71 -3.77 1.67
CA GLY A 66 -0.27 -4.88 0.82
C GLY A 66 0.58 -4.49 -0.38
N LYS A 67 1.21 -5.52 -0.96
CA LYS A 67 2.08 -5.49 -2.13
C LYS A 67 1.88 -6.74 -3.00
N ILE A 68 2.24 -6.65 -4.28
CA ILE A 68 2.34 -7.83 -5.15
C ILE A 68 3.65 -8.56 -4.84
N GLU A 69 3.61 -9.90 -4.88
CA GLU A 69 4.84 -10.70 -4.85
C GLU A 69 5.63 -10.53 -6.14
N GLY A 70 6.88 -10.07 -6.05
CA GLY A 70 7.75 -9.93 -7.21
C GLY A 70 7.54 -8.67 -8.05
N GLU A 71 6.63 -7.75 -7.67
CA GLU A 71 6.57 -6.40 -8.24
C GLU A 71 6.86 -5.31 -7.20
N ASP A 72 7.77 -4.41 -7.55
CA ASP A 72 8.22 -3.41 -6.57
C ASP A 72 7.29 -2.17 -6.46
N TYR A 73 6.53 -1.81 -7.51
CA TYR A 73 5.89 -0.47 -7.53
C TYR A 73 4.52 -0.31 -8.21
N SER A 74 4.09 -1.18 -9.12
CA SER A 74 2.97 -0.87 -10.03
C SER A 74 1.60 -0.88 -9.34
N PHE A 75 1.40 -1.74 -8.35
CA PHE A 75 0.13 -1.88 -7.67
C PHE A 75 0.33 -2.09 -6.16
N ARG A 76 -0.38 -1.29 -5.37
CA ARG A 76 -0.33 -1.34 -3.91
C ARG A 76 -1.74 -1.45 -3.36
N VAL A 77 -1.89 -2.24 -2.29
CA VAL A 77 -3.15 -2.36 -1.56
C VAL A 77 -3.12 -1.38 -0.39
N TRP A 78 -4.18 -0.59 -0.30
CA TRP A 78 -4.33 0.47 0.68
C TRP A 78 -5.58 0.22 1.54
N SER A 79 -5.48 0.48 2.83
CA SER A 79 -6.67 0.71 3.66
C SER A 79 -7.30 2.05 3.27
N ILE A 80 -8.62 2.11 3.37
CA ILE A 80 -9.39 3.31 3.06
C ILE A 80 -9.94 3.89 4.36
N LYS A 81 -9.94 5.23 4.47
CA LYS A 81 -10.60 5.97 5.55
C LYS A 81 -11.94 6.52 5.09
N GLY A 82 -12.99 6.26 5.87
CA GLY A 82 -14.38 6.71 5.74
C GLY A 82 -15.16 6.32 7.01
N GLU A 83 -16.41 6.78 7.17
CA GLU A 83 -17.16 6.64 8.45
C GLU A 83 -17.39 5.18 8.93
N ASN A 84 -17.12 4.15 8.12
CA ASN A 84 -17.29 2.72 8.46
C ASN A 84 -16.21 1.79 7.84
N SER A 85 -14.96 2.26 7.70
CA SER A 85 -14.04 1.75 6.66
C SER A 85 -12.92 0.78 7.06
N ASP A 86 -12.83 0.34 8.33
CA ASP A 86 -11.74 -0.57 8.76
C ASP A 86 -11.74 -1.93 8.03
N GLU A 87 -12.82 -2.24 7.31
CA GLU A 87 -12.99 -3.46 6.51
C GLU A 87 -12.87 -3.24 4.99
N ARG A 88 -12.53 -2.02 4.55
CA ARG A 88 -12.41 -1.66 3.14
C ARG A 88 -10.98 -1.40 2.72
N ILE A 89 -10.66 -1.86 1.51
CA ILE A 89 -9.35 -1.71 0.90
C ILE A 89 -9.51 -1.26 -0.56
N ALA A 90 -8.45 -0.68 -1.12
CA ALA A 90 -8.36 -0.36 -2.54
C ALA A 90 -7.06 -0.88 -3.12
N ILE A 91 -7.10 -1.27 -4.39
CA ILE A 91 -5.90 -1.35 -5.21
C ILE A 91 -5.72 0.02 -5.86
N SER A 92 -4.53 0.59 -5.70
CA SER A 92 -4.16 1.79 -6.42
C SER A 92 -2.76 1.68 -7.01
N GLY A 93 -2.65 2.09 -8.28
CA GLY A 93 -1.38 2.43 -8.93
C GLY A 93 -1.07 3.94 -8.92
N PHE A 94 -2.04 4.82 -8.62
CA PHE A 94 -1.93 6.29 -8.71
C PHE A 94 -2.62 7.03 -7.53
N MET A 95 -2.77 8.36 -7.60
CA MET A 95 -3.26 9.21 -6.49
C MET A 95 -4.69 8.90 -5.99
N PHE A 96 -5.49 8.13 -6.75
CA PHE A 96 -6.87 7.79 -6.44
C PHE A 96 -7.12 6.27 -6.60
N PRO A 97 -7.98 5.67 -5.76
CA PRO A 97 -8.34 4.26 -5.89
C PRO A 97 -9.11 4.01 -7.20
N ALA A 98 -8.71 2.98 -7.95
CA ALA A 98 -9.43 2.56 -9.16
C ALA A 98 -10.72 1.81 -8.78
N ASP A 99 -10.58 0.85 -7.86
CA ASP A 99 -11.67 0.04 -7.33
C ASP A 99 -11.56 -0.05 -5.81
N THR A 100 -12.70 -0.25 -5.15
CA THR A 100 -12.75 -0.56 -3.71
C THR A 100 -13.31 -1.93 -3.46
N TYR A 101 -12.75 -2.57 -2.44
CA TYR A 101 -13.07 -3.93 -2.06
C TYR A 101 -13.50 -3.94 -0.60
N ARG A 102 -14.53 -4.73 -0.31
CA ARG A 102 -15.02 -4.94 1.06
C ARG A 102 -14.71 -6.35 1.51
N ARG A 103 -14.34 -6.48 2.78
CA ARG A 103 -14.05 -7.78 3.39
C ARG A 103 -15.25 -8.72 3.25
N ILE A 104 -14.97 -9.93 2.78
CA ILE A 104 -15.90 -11.06 2.84
C ILE A 104 -15.42 -12.01 3.96
N LYS A 105 -16.38 -12.60 4.69
CA LYS A 105 -16.10 -13.52 5.80
C LYS A 105 -15.66 -14.88 5.29
#